data_AF-A0A261C550-F1
#
_entry.id   AF-A0A261C550-F1
#
_cell.length_a   1.000
_cell.length_b   1.000
_cell.length_c   1.000
_cell.angle_alpha   90.00
_cell.angle_beta   90.00
_cell.angle_gamma   90.00
#
_symmetry.space_group_name_H-M   'P 1'
#
loop_
_entity.id
_entity.type
_entity.pdbx_description
1 polymer ?
#
loop_
_entity_poly.entity_id
_entity_poly.type
_entity_poly.pdbx_seq_one_letter_code
_entity_poly.pdbx_strand_id
1 'polypeptide(L)'
;TQQCEPIQLFCLKFENGSTITRGCAGVDVYCTDEDPGCYPTQEVDGLTQKWCCCEKDMCNESVSTPLSICTLIFSLIFFFI
;
A
#
# COMPACT_ATOMS: atom_id res chain seq x y z
N THR A 1 9.33 1.50 -11.79
CA THR A 1 9.72 2.54 -10.82
C THR A 1 9.57 3.89 -11.47
N GLN A 2 8.89 4.83 -10.81
CA GLN A 2 8.71 6.20 -11.27
C GLN A 2 9.37 7.12 -10.26
N GLN A 3 10.16 8.08 -10.73
CA GLN A 3 10.68 9.13 -9.87
C GLN A 3 9.62 10.22 -9.73
N CYS A 4 9.19 10.49 -8.50
CA CYS A 4 8.22 11.54 -8.19
C CYS A 4 8.85 12.92 -8.31
N GLU A 5 8.02 13.95 -8.59
CA GLU A 5 8.48 15.34 -8.53
C GLU A 5 8.78 15.76 -7.09
N PRO A 6 9.63 16.78 -6.85
CA PRO A 6 10.02 17.21 -5.50
C PRO A 6 8.84 17.63 -4.60
N ILE A 7 7.72 18.04 -5.20
CA ILE A 7 6.48 18.42 -4.50
C ILE A 7 5.61 17.21 -4.12
N GLN A 8 5.88 16.05 -4.71
CA GLN A 8 5.12 14.82 -4.49
C GLN A 8 5.84 13.97 -3.44
N LEU A 9 5.60 14.33 -2.18
CA LEU A 9 6.28 13.77 -1.01
C LEU A 9 5.82 12.34 -0.66
N PHE A 10 4.70 11.87 -1.23
CA PHE A 10 4.09 10.60 -0.87
C PHE A 10 3.93 9.66 -2.06
N CYS A 11 4.07 8.37 -1.80
CA CYS A 11 3.60 7.29 -2.65
C CYS A 11 2.12 7.01 -2.34
N LEU A 12 1.26 7.13 -3.36
CA LEU A 12 -0.17 6.87 -3.28
C LEU A 12 -0.49 5.46 -3.78
N LYS A 13 -1.36 4.76 -3.06
CA LYS A 13 -2.06 3.57 -3.51
C LYS A 13 -3.56 3.82 -3.41
N PHE A 14 -4.26 3.88 -4.53
CA PHE A 14 -5.70 4.04 -4.60
C PHE A 14 -6.34 2.71 -5.07
N GLU A 15 -7.29 2.21 -4.30
CA GLU A 15 -8.07 1.00 -4.58
C GLU A 15 -9.51 1.43 -4.81
N ASN A 16 -10.08 1.06 -5.96
CA ASN A 16 -11.47 1.32 -6.32
C ASN A 16 -12.10 0.00 -6.81
N GLY A 17 -12.79 -0.70 -5.89
CA GLY A 17 -13.22 -2.06 -6.10
C GLY A 17 -12.03 -3.00 -6.36
N SER A 18 -11.99 -3.61 -7.55
CA SER A 18 -10.89 -4.46 -8.00
C SER A 18 -9.75 -3.71 -8.69
N THR A 19 -9.91 -2.42 -8.97
CA THR A 19 -8.92 -1.61 -9.67
C THR A 19 -7.94 -1.01 -8.66
N ILE A 20 -6.64 -1.18 -8.91
CA ILE A 20 -5.57 -0.59 -8.09
C ILE A 20 -4.75 0.36 -8.95
N THR A 21 -4.70 1.62 -8.54
CA THR A 21 -3.88 2.67 -9.14
C THR A 21 -2.78 3.07 -8.16
N ARG A 22 -1.54 3.21 -8.66
CA ARG A 22 -0.39 3.63 -7.86
C ARG A 22 0.24 4.85 -8.52
N GLY A 23 0.77 5.75 -7.71
CA GLY A 23 1.45 6.93 -8.20
C GLY A 23 2.10 7.74 -7.10
N CYS A 24 2.50 8.96 -7.45
CA CYS A 24 3.05 9.95 -6.55
C CYS A 24 1.97 10.98 -6.21
N ALA A 25 1.90 11.39 -4.95
CA ALA A 25 0.95 12.39 -4.46
C ALA A 25 1.67 13.49 -3.68
N GLY A 26 1.19 14.72 -3.85
CA GLY A 26 1.55 15.84 -3.00
C GLY A 26 0.64 15.90 -1.78
N VAL A 27 0.98 16.82 -0.88
CA VAL A 27 0.25 17.11 0.36
C VAL A 27 -1.23 17.46 0.12
N ASP A 28 -1.51 18.13 -0.99
CA ASP A 28 -2.84 18.68 -1.25
C ASP A 28 -3.81 17.67 -1.89
N VAL A 29 -3.32 16.46 -2.22
CA VAL A 29 -4.03 15.51 -3.08
C VAL A 29 -4.02 14.12 -2.42
N TYR A 30 -5.13 13.76 -1.77
CA TYR A 30 -5.37 12.49 -1.05
C TYR A 30 -4.50 12.22 0.20
N CYS A 31 -3.29 12.78 0.25
CA CYS A 31 -2.32 12.60 1.33
C CYS A 31 -2.11 13.93 2.07
N THR A 32 -3.07 14.32 2.90
CA THR A 32 -2.93 15.53 3.74
C THR A 32 -1.74 15.39 4.69
N ASP A 33 -1.07 16.50 5.01
CA ASP A 33 0.13 16.62 5.87
C ASP A 33 0.07 15.84 7.20
N GLU A 34 -1.11 15.43 7.65
CA GLU A 34 -1.33 14.94 9.01
C GLU A 34 -1.08 13.45 9.27
N ASP A 35 -0.80 12.58 8.29
CA ASP A 35 -0.01 11.34 8.55
C ASP A 35 0.05 10.38 7.33
N PRO A 36 1.20 9.74 7.07
CA PRO A 36 1.25 8.53 6.26
C PRO A 36 0.36 7.43 6.87
N GLY A 37 -0.67 7.03 6.13
CA GLY A 37 -1.65 6.06 6.61
C GLY A 37 -2.61 5.60 5.53
N CYS A 38 -3.49 4.66 5.88
CA CYS A 38 -4.60 4.25 5.04
C CYS A 38 -5.89 4.90 5.55
N TYR A 39 -6.57 5.62 4.66
CA TYR A 39 -7.81 6.28 4.96
C TYR A 39 -8.99 5.30 4.84
N PRO A 40 -10.08 5.53 5.62
CA PRO A 40 -11.18 4.58 5.72
C PRO A 40 -11.88 4.37 4.37
N THR A 41 -12.38 3.15 4.19
CA THR A 41 -13.13 2.73 3.01
C THR A 41 -14.40 3.56 2.87
N GLN A 42 -14.57 4.23 1.73
CA GLN A 42 -15.81 4.89 1.35
C GLN A 42 -16.50 4.07 0.27
N GLU A 43 -17.83 3.92 0.35
CA GLU A 43 -18.59 3.40 -0.78
C GLU A 43 -19.00 4.56 -1.69
N VAL A 44 -18.52 4.52 -2.93
CA VAL A 44 -18.85 5.50 -3.97
C VAL A 44 -19.29 4.71 -5.20
N ASP A 45 -20.49 5.00 -5.71
CA ASP A 45 -21.09 4.30 -6.86
C ASP A 45 -21.14 2.77 -6.70
N GLY A 46 -21.32 2.29 -5.46
CA GLY A 46 -21.36 0.85 -5.14
C GLY A 46 -19.99 0.16 -5.14
N LEU A 47 -18.90 0.92 -5.23
CA LEU A 47 -17.53 0.43 -5.15
C LEU A 47 -16.86 0.91 -3.87
N THR A 48 -16.15 -0.01 -3.23
CA THR A 48 -15.31 0.32 -2.09
C THR A 48 -14.06 1.06 -2.57
N GLN A 49 -13.93 2.31 -2.18
CA GLN A 49 -12.76 3.15 -2.41
C GLN A 49 -11.89 3.22 -1.16
N LYS A 50 -10.58 3.03 -1.33
CA LYS A 50 -9.59 3.12 -0.26
C LYS A 50 -8.33 3.75 -0.82
N TRP A 51 -7.65 4.57 -0.03
CA TRP A 51 -6.32 5.03 -0.40
C TRP A 51 -5.36 5.00 0.78
N CYS A 52 -4.10 4.74 0.45
CA CYS A 52 -3.00 4.73 1.39
C CYS A 52 -1.87 5.61 0.88
N CYS A 53 -1.28 6.35 1.80
CA CYS A 53 -0.15 7.25 1.59
C CYS A 53 1.03 6.77 2.42
N CYS A 54 2.22 6.78 1.84
CA CYS A 54 3.45 6.41 2.55
C CYS A 54 4.65 7.11 1.91
N GLU A 55 5.71 7.37 2.69
CA GLU A 55 6.83 8.22 2.26
C GLU A 55 8.07 7.43 1.80
N LYS A 56 8.15 6.14 2.14
CA LYS A 56 9.31 5.32 1.76
C LYS A 56 9.30 5.02 0.28
N ASP A 57 10.49 4.97 -0.33
CA ASP A 57 10.62 4.57 -1.72
C ASP A 57 9.90 3.23 -1.98
N MET A 58 9.02 3.23 -2.99
CA MET A 58 8.28 2.05 -3.45
C MET A 58 7.37 1.42 -2.37
N CYS A 59 6.97 2.14 -1.32
CA CYS A 59 6.12 1.61 -0.26
C CYS A 59 4.66 1.33 -0.68
N ASN A 60 4.19 1.94 -1.77
CA ASN A 60 2.89 1.65 -2.38
C ASN A 60 2.93 0.40 -3.27
N GLU A 61 4.10 -0.19 -3.49
CA GLU A 61 4.20 -1.52 -4.07
C GLU A 61 3.59 -2.49 -3.08
N SER A 62 2.58 -3.20 -3.55
CA SER A 62 2.00 -4.26 -2.75
C SER A 62 3.05 -5.33 -2.57
N VAL A 63 3.71 -5.33 -1.42
CA VAL A 63 4.00 -6.60 -0.75
C VAL A 63 2.62 -7.16 -0.44
N SER A 64 2.05 -7.88 -1.40
CA SER A 64 1.22 -9.02 -1.03
C SER A 64 2.17 -9.87 -0.21
N THR A 65 2.18 -9.71 1.11
CA THR A 65 2.75 -10.73 1.97
C THR A 65 1.78 -11.89 1.81
N PRO A 66 2.08 -12.95 1.02
CA PRO A 66 1.44 -14.19 1.36
C PRO A 66 1.90 -14.45 2.79
N LEU A 67 0.94 -14.61 3.68
CA LEU A 67 1.07 -15.15 5.03
C LEU A 67 1.57 -16.62 4.96
N SER A 68 2.62 -16.87 4.17
CA SER A 68 3.10 -18.18 3.69
C SER A 68 4.63 -18.27 3.70
N ILE A 69 5.31 -17.36 4.41
CA ILE A 69 6.75 -17.51 4.74
C ILE A 69 6.91 -18.11 6.15
N CYS A 70 5.91 -17.95 7.04
CA CYS A 70 5.95 -18.55 8.37
C CYS A 70 5.79 -20.08 8.38
N THR A 71 5.27 -20.70 7.32
CA THR A 71 5.09 -22.17 7.24
C THR A 71 6.33 -22.92 6.77
N LEU A 72 7.30 -22.28 6.10
CA LEU A 72 8.51 -22.98 5.63
C LEU A 72 9.53 -23.26 6.73
N ILE A 73 9.52 -22.48 7.81
CA ILE A 73 10.48 -22.64 8.91
C ILE A 73 10.04 -23.77 9.87
N PHE A 74 8.73 -24.00 10.02
CA PHE A 74 8.22 -25.04 10.93
C PHE A 74 8.38 -26.47 10.38
N SER A 75 8.41 -26.66 9.06
CA SER A 75 8.59 -27.98 8.43
C SER A 75 10.02 -28.51 8.50
N LEU A 76 11.03 -27.66 8.67
CA LEU A 76 12.43 -28.09 8.78
C LEU A 76 12.80 -28.55 10.19
N ILE A 77 12.07 -28.13 11.22
CA ILE A 77 12.37 -28.49 12.61
C ILE A 77 11.89 -29.92 12.94
N PHE A 78 10.81 -30.39 12.29
CA PHE A 78 10.29 -31.75 12.51
C PHE A 78 11.01 -32.86 11.72
N PHE A 79 11.86 -32.53 10.75
CA PHE A 79 12.67 -33.54 10.04
C PHE A 79 13.99 -33.87 10.76
N PHE A 80 14.34 -33.12 11.81
CA PHE A 80 15.57 -33.29 12.59
C PHE A 80 15.30 -33.66 14.07
N ILE A 81 14.07 -34.05 14.43
CA ILE A 81 13.73 -34.67 15.72
C ILE A 81 13.25 -36.10 15.47
#